data_AF-A0A7N8X1P9-F1
#
_entry.id   AF-A0A7N8X1P9-F1
#
_cell.length_a   1.000
_cell.length_b   1.000
_cell.length_c   1.000
_cell.angle_alpha   90.00
_cell.angle_beta   90.00
_cell.angle_gamma   90.00
#
_symmetry.space_group_name_H-M   'P 1'
#
loop_
_entity.id
_entity.type
_entity.pdbx_description
1 polymer ?
#
loop_
_entity_poly.entity_id
_entity_poly.type
_entity_poly.pdbx_seq_one_letter_code
_entity_poly.pdbx_strand_id
1 'polypeptide(L)'
;AGHGLKFDGKVSCCNLNRLQLETAESRNHLVIWLYLIISLIMIPAMFGFSLGISETYMTILVKTLEWATLKIQKANEVESTLKLEELRRSRPKPPVGGDFTFSDCFYFTRRGIESIIEDEVTQRFTSEELVSWNLLTRTSNDFHYISLKLTLVYGLGIFVRYCILAPLRITLAFIGLSWLVIGTSAVGLLPNWRVKSWLSEWVHIMCYRICARGLSAAIQYHNRENKPKKGGICVANHTSPIDIVILCNDGCYAMVGQVHGGLMGVVQRAMVRCCPHVWFERAEMKDRHLVTKRLKDHVNDKTKLPILIFPEGTCVNNTSVMMFKKGSFEIGGTIYPVAIKYDLKFGDAFWNSSKYSMVSYLLRMMTSWALVCNVWYLPAMHQQEGEDAVQFANRVKSAIAHQGGLVDLQWDGGLKRAKVKATFKEQQQKKYSTLVVRDDSGSNSD
;
A
#
# COMPACT_ATOMS: atom_id res chain seq x y z
N ALA A 1 23.92 11.19 74.05
CA ALA A 1 22.46 11.39 73.97
C ALA A 1 22.03 11.08 72.53
N GLY A 2 21.27 10.00 72.34
CA GLY A 2 20.89 9.51 71.03
C GLY A 2 19.72 10.27 70.41
N HIS A 3 19.74 10.42 69.09
CA HIS A 3 18.57 10.74 68.30
C HIS A 3 18.33 9.57 67.34
N GLY A 4 17.36 8.71 67.69
CA GLY A 4 16.84 7.68 66.81
C GLY A 4 15.72 8.25 65.94
N LEU A 5 15.91 8.25 64.62
CA LEU A 5 14.83 8.38 63.66
C LEU A 5 14.24 6.98 63.41
N LYS A 6 13.08 6.71 64.02
CA LYS A 6 12.23 5.57 63.68
C LYS A 6 11.62 5.83 62.30
N PHE A 7 11.98 5.02 61.30
CA PHE A 7 11.21 4.91 60.06
C PHE A 7 9.96 4.05 60.33
N ASP A 8 8.79 4.64 60.14
CA ASP A 8 7.48 3.97 60.24
C ASP A 8 7.28 2.99 59.07
N GLY A 9 7.44 1.70 59.33
CA GLY A 9 7.18 0.60 58.39
C GLY A 9 5.69 0.26 58.24
N LYS A 10 4.82 1.24 57.99
CA LYS A 10 3.37 1.04 57.78
C LYS A 10 2.84 1.39 56.39
N VAL A 11 3.74 1.50 55.40
CA VAL A 11 3.37 1.56 53.98
C VAL A 11 4.00 0.37 53.27
N SER A 12 3.38 -0.82 53.32
CA SER A 12 3.86 -1.92 52.48
C SER A 12 2.81 -2.98 52.13
N CYS A 13 1.93 -3.41 53.03
CA CYS A 13 1.04 -4.53 52.71
C CYS A 13 -0.23 -4.13 51.92
N CYS A 14 -0.86 -3.00 52.24
CA CYS A 14 -2.12 -2.58 51.60
C CYS A 14 -1.91 -2.12 50.14
N ASN A 15 -0.80 -1.42 49.85
CA ASN A 15 -0.45 -1.00 48.49
C ASN A 15 0.03 -2.18 47.64
N LEU A 16 0.76 -3.17 48.20
CA LEU A 16 1.09 -4.40 47.48
C LEU A 16 -0.16 -5.22 47.17
N ASN A 17 -1.08 -5.39 48.13
CA ASN A 17 -2.32 -6.13 47.89
C ASN A 17 -3.22 -5.42 46.88
N ARG A 18 -3.30 -4.08 46.90
CA ARG A 18 -4.03 -3.31 45.88
C ARG A 18 -3.37 -3.43 44.50
N LEU A 19 -2.05 -3.32 44.40
CA LEU A 19 -1.32 -3.55 43.14
C LEU A 19 -1.47 -5.00 42.65
N GLN A 20 -1.48 -5.98 43.55
CA GLN A 20 -1.71 -7.39 43.20
C GLN A 20 -3.16 -7.66 42.75
N LEU A 21 -4.14 -7.00 43.35
CA LEU A 21 -5.54 -7.04 42.94
C LEU A 21 -5.74 -6.35 41.58
N GLU A 22 -5.19 -5.14 41.37
CA GLU A 22 -5.24 -4.43 40.10
C GLU A 22 -4.51 -5.19 38.98
N THR A 23 -3.39 -5.86 39.29
CA THR A 23 -2.68 -6.72 38.33
C THR A 23 -3.42 -8.03 38.07
N ALA A 24 -4.11 -8.62 39.05
CA ALA A 24 -4.95 -9.79 38.85
C ALA A 24 -6.21 -9.48 38.05
N GLU A 25 -6.85 -8.34 38.31
CA GLU A 25 -8.05 -7.87 37.62
C GLU A 25 -7.72 -7.48 36.17
N SER A 26 -6.65 -6.73 35.95
CA SER A 26 -6.16 -6.43 34.59
C SER A 26 -5.75 -7.69 33.82
N ARG A 27 -5.16 -8.68 34.48
CA ARG A 27 -4.89 -10.00 33.88
C ARG A 27 -6.19 -10.71 33.48
N ASN A 28 -7.22 -10.68 34.31
CA ASN A 28 -8.52 -11.29 34.00
C ASN A 28 -9.18 -10.59 32.79
N HIS A 29 -9.14 -9.26 32.73
CA HIS A 29 -9.64 -8.51 31.58
C HIS A 29 -8.89 -8.84 30.28
N LEU A 30 -7.56 -8.92 30.34
CA LEU A 30 -6.74 -9.32 29.18
C LEU A 30 -7.08 -10.73 28.70
N VAL A 31 -7.25 -11.67 29.63
CA VAL A 31 -7.61 -13.06 29.30
C VAL A 31 -8.98 -13.12 28.64
N ILE A 32 -10.00 -12.46 29.21
CA ILE A 32 -11.33 -12.38 28.61
C ILE A 32 -11.26 -11.75 27.21
N TRP A 33 -10.50 -10.66 27.06
CA TRP A 33 -10.32 -10.00 25.78
C TRP A 33 -9.70 -10.91 24.71
N LEU A 34 -8.67 -11.67 25.07
CA LEU A 34 -8.05 -12.65 24.18
C LEU A 34 -9.04 -13.77 23.80
N TYR A 35 -9.82 -14.29 24.76
CA TYR A 35 -10.85 -15.30 24.46
C TYR A 35 -11.91 -14.78 23.48
N LEU A 36 -12.35 -13.53 23.64
CA LEU A 36 -13.30 -12.90 22.72
C LEU A 36 -12.70 -12.73 21.32
N ILE A 37 -11.45 -12.26 21.21
CA ILE A 37 -10.76 -12.14 19.91
C ILE A 37 -10.64 -13.51 19.23
N ILE A 38 -10.21 -14.53 19.98
CA ILE A 38 -10.00 -15.87 19.45
C ILE A 38 -11.33 -16.45 18.96
N SER A 39 -12.37 -16.41 19.79
CA SER A 39 -13.67 -17.01 19.48
C SER A 39 -14.45 -16.26 18.39
N LEU A 40 -14.48 -14.92 18.43
CA LEU A 40 -15.35 -14.12 17.57
C LEU A 40 -14.66 -13.63 16.29
N ILE A 41 -13.34 -13.58 16.23
CA ILE A 41 -12.60 -13.04 15.08
C ILE A 41 -11.70 -14.09 14.47
N MET A 42 -10.86 -14.73 15.29
CA MET A 42 -9.85 -15.66 14.80
C MET A 42 -10.50 -16.92 14.21
N ILE A 43 -11.30 -17.65 14.99
CA ILE A 43 -11.95 -18.89 14.55
C ILE A 43 -12.76 -18.68 13.25
N PRO A 44 -13.63 -17.66 13.16
CA PRO A 44 -14.31 -17.33 11.89
C PRO A 44 -13.36 -17.07 10.72
N ALA A 45 -12.31 -16.27 10.95
CA ALA A 45 -11.32 -15.98 9.93
C ALA A 45 -10.57 -17.25 9.47
N MET A 46 -10.33 -18.23 10.35
CA MET A 46 -9.66 -19.48 9.97
C MET A 46 -10.42 -20.23 8.88
N PHE A 47 -11.74 -20.31 9.02
CA PHE A 47 -12.61 -20.99 8.05
C PHE A 47 -13.11 -20.08 6.92
N GLY A 48 -12.79 -18.78 6.97
CA GLY A 48 -13.15 -17.83 5.93
C GLY A 48 -14.58 -17.29 6.02
N PHE A 49 -15.24 -17.43 7.18
CA PHE A 49 -16.54 -16.81 7.44
C PHE A 49 -16.39 -15.51 8.26
N SER A 50 -17.39 -14.64 8.14
CA SER A 50 -17.51 -13.40 8.92
C SER A 50 -18.78 -13.47 9.75
N LEU A 51 -18.76 -13.00 11.01
CA LEU A 51 -19.94 -12.92 11.86
C LEU A 51 -20.84 -11.70 11.54
N GLY A 52 -20.68 -11.06 10.38
CA GLY A 52 -21.45 -9.86 9.99
C GLY A 52 -21.00 -8.56 10.66
N ILE A 53 -20.11 -8.62 11.65
CA ILE A 53 -19.64 -7.46 12.42
C ILE A 53 -18.85 -6.50 11.50
N SER A 54 -17.98 -7.04 10.64
CA SER A 54 -17.18 -6.23 9.71
C SER A 54 -18.07 -5.54 8.67
N GLU A 55 -19.07 -6.26 8.15
CA GLU A 55 -20.03 -5.76 7.16
C GLU A 55 -20.89 -4.64 7.73
N THR A 56 -21.35 -4.80 8.97
CA THR A 56 -22.12 -3.78 9.70
C THR A 56 -21.26 -2.53 9.95
N TYR A 57 -20.03 -2.71 10.45
CA TYR A 57 -19.06 -1.62 10.62
C TYR A 57 -18.82 -0.86 9.32
N MET A 58 -18.54 -1.57 8.21
CA MET A 58 -18.32 -0.96 6.91
C MET A 58 -19.54 -0.17 6.42
N THR A 59 -20.74 -0.70 6.62
CA THR A 59 -21.99 -0.02 6.24
C THR A 59 -22.19 1.29 7.00
N ILE A 60 -21.94 1.28 8.32
CA ILE A 60 -22.02 2.48 9.16
C ILE A 60 -20.96 3.50 8.74
N LEU A 61 -19.74 3.03 8.50
CA LEU A 61 -18.60 3.87 8.10
C LEU A 61 -18.85 4.56 6.75
N VAL A 62 -19.30 3.83 5.73
CA VAL A 62 -19.63 4.39 4.42
C VAL A 62 -20.66 5.51 4.55
N LYS A 63 -21.78 5.24 5.22
CA LYS A 63 -22.85 6.23 5.44
C LYS A 63 -22.32 7.47 6.16
N THR A 64 -21.45 7.29 7.15
CA THR A 64 -20.84 8.40 7.90
C THR A 64 -19.92 9.25 7.01
N LEU A 65 -19.09 8.61 6.18
CA LEU A 65 -18.16 9.31 5.29
C LEU A 65 -18.90 10.03 4.14
N GLU A 66 -19.94 9.42 3.57
CA GLU A 66 -20.79 10.03 2.55
C GLU A 66 -21.50 11.27 3.10
N TRP A 67 -22.11 11.15 4.29
CA TRP A 67 -22.75 12.28 4.97
C TRP A 67 -21.75 13.42 5.24
N ALA A 68 -20.55 13.09 5.72
CA ALA A 68 -19.51 14.08 5.98
C ALA A 68 -19.07 14.77 4.67
N THR A 69 -18.86 14.00 3.60
CA THR A 69 -18.44 14.52 2.28
C THR A 69 -19.47 15.50 1.72
N LEU A 70 -20.76 15.15 1.75
CA LEU A 70 -21.83 16.03 1.26
C LEU A 70 -21.89 17.36 2.03
N LYS A 71 -21.61 17.35 3.34
CA LYS A 71 -21.56 18.57 4.15
C LYS A 71 -20.41 19.49 3.76
N ILE A 72 -19.27 18.92 3.40
CA ILE A 72 -18.06 19.66 3.02
C ILE A 72 -18.21 20.24 1.62
N GLN A 73 -18.70 19.44 0.66
CA GLN A 73 -18.94 19.91 -0.71
C GLN A 73 -19.89 21.12 -0.70
N LYS A 74 -20.97 21.05 0.07
CA LYS A 74 -21.90 22.18 0.22
C LYS A 74 -21.25 23.41 0.84
N ALA A 75 -20.32 23.25 1.78
CA ALA A 75 -19.59 24.39 2.36
C ALA A 75 -18.60 25.00 1.36
N ASN A 76 -17.85 24.17 0.65
CA ASN A 76 -16.87 24.60 -0.36
C ASN A 76 -17.53 25.29 -1.56
N GLU A 77 -18.72 24.85 -1.97
CA GLU A 77 -19.50 25.49 -3.05
C GLU A 77 -19.92 26.92 -2.68
N VAL A 78 -20.30 27.15 -1.41
CA VAL A 78 -20.61 28.49 -0.90
C VAL A 78 -19.34 29.35 -0.88
N GLU A 79 -18.22 28.82 -0.40
CA GLU A 79 -16.95 29.54 -0.33
C GLU A 79 -16.39 29.90 -1.72
N SER A 80 -16.44 28.97 -2.68
CA SER A 80 -15.95 29.21 -4.05
C SER A 80 -16.78 30.27 -4.77
N THR A 81 -18.09 30.28 -4.55
CA THR A 81 -19.00 31.31 -5.08
C THR A 81 -18.64 32.69 -4.52
N LEU A 82 -18.41 32.79 -3.21
CA LEU A 82 -17.99 34.04 -2.55
C LEU A 82 -16.63 34.53 -3.07
N LYS A 83 -15.63 33.65 -3.19
CA LYS A 83 -14.29 33.98 -3.72
C LYS A 83 -14.34 34.43 -5.17
N LEU A 84 -15.14 33.76 -6.02
CA LEU A 84 -15.30 34.14 -7.42
C LEU A 84 -15.95 35.52 -7.58
N GLU A 85 -16.90 35.84 -6.71
CA GLU A 85 -17.58 37.13 -6.70
C GLU A 85 -16.65 38.27 -6.23
N GLU A 86 -15.77 37.99 -5.28
CA GLU A 86 -14.71 38.91 -4.83
C GLU A 86 -13.63 39.12 -5.91
N LEU A 87 -13.20 38.05 -6.60
CA LEU A 87 -12.29 38.11 -7.76
C LEU A 87 -12.88 38.87 -8.96
N ARG A 88 -14.20 38.80 -9.16
CA ARG A 88 -14.89 39.60 -10.19
C ARG A 88 -14.90 41.09 -9.84
N ARG A 89 -14.96 41.44 -8.54
CA ARG A 89 -14.93 42.84 -8.07
C ARG A 89 -13.53 43.46 -8.12
N SER A 90 -12.46 42.67 -8.08
CA SER A 90 -11.08 43.16 -8.02
C SER A 90 -10.36 43.24 -9.38
N ARG A 91 -11.06 43.03 -10.50
CA ARG A 91 -10.44 42.99 -11.84
C ARG A 91 -10.04 44.40 -12.32
N PRO A 92 -8.74 44.71 -12.50
CA PRO A 92 -8.30 46.00 -13.06
C PRO A 92 -8.60 46.07 -14.57
N LYS A 93 -8.88 47.26 -15.09
CA LYS A 93 -8.98 47.52 -16.53
C LYS A 93 -7.57 47.57 -17.16
N PRO A 94 -7.38 47.06 -18.39
CA PRO A 94 -6.06 46.98 -18.99
C PRO A 94 -5.52 48.39 -19.30
N PRO A 95 -4.26 48.70 -18.95
CA PRO A 95 -3.58 49.86 -19.47
C PRO A 95 -3.18 49.64 -20.94
N VAL A 96 -3.29 50.71 -21.72
CA VAL A 96 -2.85 50.79 -23.13
C VAL A 96 -1.46 51.43 -23.15
N GLY A 97 -0.52 50.81 -23.86
CA GLY A 97 0.78 51.42 -24.19
C GLY A 97 1.92 50.40 -24.23
N GLY A 98 2.44 50.14 -25.43
CA GLY A 98 3.65 49.35 -25.66
C GLY A 98 4.92 50.15 -25.37
N ASP A 99 5.93 49.50 -24.79
CA ASP A 99 7.08 48.95 -25.52
C ASP A 99 8.03 48.22 -24.54
N PHE A 100 8.77 47.23 -25.08
CA PHE A 100 9.49 46.12 -24.45
C PHE A 100 8.61 44.96 -23.94
N THR A 101 8.66 43.81 -24.62
CA THR A 101 7.83 42.64 -24.29
C THR A 101 8.62 41.58 -23.53
N PHE A 102 8.43 41.53 -22.20
CA PHE A 102 8.85 40.43 -21.32
C PHE A 102 8.10 39.09 -21.61
N SER A 103 7.47 38.96 -22.79
CA SER A 103 6.60 37.85 -23.18
C SER A 103 7.34 36.54 -23.40
N ASP A 104 8.60 36.60 -23.82
CA ASP A 104 9.31 35.42 -24.29
C ASP A 104 9.72 34.52 -23.13
N CYS A 105 10.04 35.12 -21.97
CA CYS A 105 10.20 34.35 -20.75
C CYS A 105 8.85 33.84 -20.21
N PHE A 106 7.72 34.51 -20.47
CA PHE A 106 6.41 33.98 -20.04
C PHE A 106 6.10 32.65 -20.69
N TYR A 107 6.51 32.42 -21.95
CA TYR A 107 6.39 31.09 -22.55
C TYR A 107 7.20 30.06 -21.74
N PHE A 108 8.48 30.29 -21.47
CA PHE A 108 9.30 29.33 -20.72
C PHE A 108 8.88 29.17 -19.25
N THR A 109 8.48 30.24 -18.59
CA THR A 109 7.92 30.22 -17.24
C THR A 109 6.61 29.44 -17.21
N ARG A 110 5.71 29.69 -18.17
CA ARG A 110 4.46 28.94 -18.33
C ARG A 110 4.75 27.47 -18.58
N ARG A 111 5.62 27.13 -19.54
CA ARG A 111 6.01 25.74 -19.83
C ARG A 111 6.68 25.06 -18.63
N GLY A 112 7.46 25.80 -17.84
CA GLY A 112 8.05 25.33 -16.60
C GLY A 112 7.00 25.02 -15.54
N ILE A 113 6.04 25.91 -15.34
CA ILE A 113 4.90 25.72 -14.43
C ILE A 113 4.02 24.55 -14.91
N GLU A 114 3.67 24.50 -16.20
CA GLU A 114 2.93 23.40 -16.82
C GLU A 114 3.66 22.07 -16.59
N SER A 115 4.98 22.01 -16.77
CA SER A 115 5.76 20.79 -16.53
C SER A 115 5.77 20.33 -15.06
N ILE A 116 5.58 21.25 -14.10
CA ILE A 116 5.47 20.92 -12.67
C ILE A 116 4.04 20.43 -12.36
N ILE A 117 3.03 21.10 -12.91
CA ILE A 117 1.62 20.76 -12.72
C ILE A 117 1.30 19.41 -13.38
N GLU A 118 1.81 19.21 -14.60
CA GLU A 118 1.66 18.01 -15.44
C GLU A 118 2.72 16.95 -15.13
N ASP A 119 3.33 16.96 -13.93
CA ASP A 119 4.31 15.95 -13.55
C ASP A 119 3.64 14.58 -13.35
N GLU A 120 3.61 13.79 -14.42
CA GLU A 120 3.01 12.47 -14.45
C GLU A 120 3.76 11.41 -13.64
N VAL A 121 5.00 11.69 -13.19
CA VAL A 121 5.91 10.68 -12.61
C VAL A 121 6.09 10.88 -11.12
N THR A 122 6.53 12.05 -10.65
CA THR A 122 6.88 12.19 -9.23
C THR A 122 5.63 12.18 -8.33
N GLN A 123 4.51 12.68 -8.85
CA GLN A 123 3.20 12.62 -8.19
C GLN A 123 2.75 11.18 -7.91
N ARG A 124 3.24 10.19 -8.68
CA ARG A 124 2.93 8.76 -8.48
C ARG A 124 3.66 8.16 -7.27
N PHE A 125 4.63 8.89 -6.71
CA PHE A 125 5.35 8.51 -5.50
C PHE A 125 4.94 9.32 -4.26
N THR A 126 3.87 10.09 -4.37
CA THR A 126 3.20 10.77 -3.26
C THR A 126 1.82 10.17 -3.02
N SER A 127 1.31 10.31 -1.79
CA SER A 127 -0.07 9.91 -1.49
C SER A 127 -1.02 10.65 -2.42
N GLU A 128 -1.98 9.92 -2.98
CA GLU A 128 -3.02 10.50 -3.83
C GLU A 128 -3.89 11.44 -2.98
N GLU A 129 -4.14 12.64 -3.50
CA GLU A 129 -5.01 13.61 -2.84
C GLU A 129 -6.47 13.24 -3.09
N LEU A 130 -7.23 13.15 -2.00
CA LEU A 130 -8.64 12.85 -2.06
C LEU A 130 -9.46 14.11 -2.32
N VAL A 131 -10.35 14.05 -3.31
CA VAL A 131 -11.35 15.11 -3.56
C VAL A 131 -12.33 15.25 -2.38
N SER A 132 -12.57 14.17 -1.65
CA SER A 132 -13.47 14.12 -0.50
C SER A 132 -12.74 13.87 0.81
N TRP A 133 -13.08 14.60 1.88
CA TRP A 133 -12.46 14.35 3.18
C TRP A 133 -12.97 13.06 3.82
N ASN A 134 -12.03 12.20 4.22
CA ASN A 134 -12.29 10.92 4.87
C ASN A 134 -12.12 10.97 6.40
N LEU A 135 -12.18 12.15 7.02
CA LEU A 135 -11.93 12.34 8.46
C LEU A 135 -10.51 11.94 8.90
N LEU A 136 -9.56 11.83 7.98
CA LEU A 136 -8.13 11.64 8.26
C LEU A 136 -7.38 12.92 7.85
N THR A 137 -6.70 13.55 8.81
CA THR A 137 -5.90 14.76 8.56
C THR A 137 -4.66 14.51 7.72
N ARG A 138 -4.20 13.25 7.62
CA ARG A 138 -2.98 12.87 6.88
C ARG A 138 -3.18 12.59 5.40
N THR A 139 -4.41 12.69 4.90
CA THR A 139 -4.78 12.46 3.48
C THR A 139 -5.49 13.67 2.87
N SER A 140 -5.61 14.78 3.62
CA SER A 140 -6.19 16.04 3.16
C SER A 140 -5.44 17.17 3.85
N ASN A 141 -4.74 18.00 3.06
CA ASN A 141 -3.85 19.05 3.58
C ASN A 141 -4.61 20.33 4.01
N ASP A 142 -5.88 20.48 3.63
CA ASP A 142 -6.65 21.72 3.80
C ASP A 142 -7.79 21.57 4.83
N PHE A 143 -7.47 21.10 6.03
CA PHE A 143 -8.47 21.11 7.11
C PHE A 143 -8.64 22.52 7.68
N HIS A 144 -9.62 23.25 7.15
CA HIS A 144 -10.21 24.40 7.83
C HIS A 144 -11.36 23.91 8.72
N TYR A 145 -11.58 24.54 9.87
CA TYR A 145 -12.74 24.24 10.71
C TYR A 145 -14.04 24.53 9.94
N ILE A 146 -14.76 23.49 9.50
CA ILE A 146 -15.99 23.66 8.70
C ILE A 146 -17.22 23.80 9.61
N SER A 147 -17.36 22.95 10.65
CA SER A 147 -18.49 23.05 11.59
C SER A 147 -18.25 22.28 12.90
N LEU A 148 -18.90 22.69 13.99
CA LEU A 148 -18.83 22.02 15.30
C LEU A 148 -19.26 20.55 15.21
N LYS A 149 -20.35 20.25 14.47
CA LYS A 149 -20.85 18.88 14.28
C LYS A 149 -19.81 17.98 13.63
N LEU A 150 -19.13 18.48 12.59
CA LEU A 150 -18.11 17.72 11.88
C LEU A 150 -16.85 17.53 12.73
N THR A 151 -16.47 18.54 13.52
CA THR A 151 -15.36 18.44 14.49
C THR A 151 -15.65 17.41 15.58
N LEU A 152 -16.88 17.33 16.09
CA LEU A 152 -17.28 16.30 17.05
C LEU A 152 -17.21 14.88 16.45
N VAL A 153 -17.68 14.70 15.20
CA VAL A 153 -17.56 13.42 14.48
C VAL A 153 -16.10 13.05 14.24
N TYR A 154 -15.26 14.01 13.89
CA TYR A 154 -13.82 13.82 13.76
C TYR A 154 -13.18 13.39 15.08
N GLY A 155 -13.50 14.07 16.19
CA GLY A 155 -13.01 13.73 17.52
C GLY A 155 -13.44 12.33 17.98
N LEU A 156 -14.72 11.97 17.76
CA LEU A 156 -15.21 10.61 17.98
C LEU A 156 -14.46 9.60 17.10
N GLY A 157 -14.18 9.96 15.85
CA GLY A 157 -13.42 9.13 14.93
C GLY A 157 -11.97 8.90 15.36
N ILE A 158 -11.30 9.89 15.97
CA ILE A 158 -10.00 9.68 16.62
C ILE A 158 -10.15 8.67 17.75
N PHE A 159 -11.12 8.88 18.65
CA PHE A 159 -11.33 7.98 19.78
C PHE A 159 -11.55 6.53 19.32
N VAL A 160 -12.45 6.30 18.37
CA VAL A 160 -12.71 4.96 17.81
C VAL A 160 -11.46 4.37 17.17
N ARG A 161 -10.72 5.13 16.36
CA ARG A 161 -9.53 4.60 15.66
C ARG A 161 -8.38 4.26 16.61
N TYR A 162 -8.12 5.09 17.61
CA TYR A 162 -6.94 4.97 18.46
C TYR A 162 -7.19 4.18 19.75
N CYS A 163 -8.40 4.26 20.33
CA CYS A 163 -8.71 3.58 21.59
C CYS A 163 -9.40 2.23 21.40
N ILE A 164 -10.02 1.98 20.25
CA ILE A 164 -10.76 0.73 19.98
C ILE A 164 -10.11 -0.06 18.84
N LEU A 165 -10.02 0.51 17.64
CA LEU A 165 -9.55 -0.21 16.46
C LEU A 165 -8.04 -0.52 16.52
N ALA A 166 -7.20 0.45 16.85
CA ALA A 166 -5.76 0.25 16.85
C ALA A 166 -5.29 -0.83 17.85
N PRO A 167 -5.74 -0.85 19.13
CA PRO A 167 -5.38 -1.93 20.06
C PRO A 167 -5.82 -3.31 19.55
N LEU A 168 -7.08 -3.43 19.10
CA LEU A 168 -7.60 -4.68 18.50
C LEU A 168 -6.74 -5.15 17.33
N ARG A 169 -6.40 -4.24 16.41
CA ARG A 169 -5.61 -4.51 15.22
C ARG A 169 -4.17 -4.93 15.54
N ILE A 170 -3.55 -4.27 16.51
CA ILE A 170 -2.21 -4.62 17.01
C ILE A 170 -2.24 -6.03 17.61
N THR A 171 -3.25 -6.36 18.42
CA THR A 171 -3.41 -7.70 18.99
C THR A 171 -3.60 -8.75 17.89
N LEU A 172 -4.46 -8.50 16.91
CA LEU A 172 -4.67 -9.41 15.77
C LEU A 172 -3.41 -9.60 14.93
N ALA A 173 -2.67 -8.53 14.64
CA ALA A 173 -1.42 -8.60 13.89
C ALA A 173 -0.37 -9.41 14.66
N PHE A 174 -0.27 -9.23 15.98
CA PHE A 174 0.64 -10.00 16.82
C PHE A 174 0.27 -11.49 16.84
N ILE A 175 -1.02 -11.81 16.99
CA ILE A 175 -1.52 -13.19 16.95
C ILE A 175 -1.24 -13.81 15.57
N GLY A 176 -1.58 -13.13 14.49
CA GLY A 176 -1.39 -13.62 13.12
C GLY A 176 0.08 -13.87 12.78
N LEU A 177 0.99 -12.96 13.15
CA LEU A 177 2.43 -13.13 12.93
C LEU A 177 3.03 -14.21 13.82
N SER A 178 2.63 -14.29 15.09
CA SER A 178 3.10 -15.32 16.01
C SER A 178 2.65 -16.71 15.55
N TRP A 179 1.39 -16.85 15.15
CA TRP A 179 0.87 -18.10 14.63
C TRP A 179 1.49 -18.48 13.29
N LEU A 180 1.82 -17.50 12.45
CA LEU A 180 2.60 -17.75 11.24
C LEU A 180 3.94 -18.37 11.61
N VAL A 181 4.70 -17.78 12.52
CA VAL A 181 6.02 -18.30 12.93
C VAL A 181 5.93 -19.69 13.56
N ILE A 182 4.99 -19.89 14.49
CA ILE A 182 4.80 -21.15 15.21
C ILE A 182 4.29 -22.23 14.27
N GLY A 183 3.21 -21.94 13.53
CA GLY A 183 2.55 -22.88 12.63
C GLY A 183 3.47 -23.34 11.50
N THR A 184 4.17 -22.42 10.82
CA THR A 184 5.08 -22.79 9.75
C THR A 184 6.29 -23.58 10.27
N SER A 185 6.76 -23.27 11.49
CA SER A 185 7.82 -24.05 12.13
C SER A 185 7.37 -25.46 12.49
N ALA A 186 6.16 -25.61 13.05
CA ALA A 186 5.58 -26.91 13.38
C ALA A 186 5.35 -27.77 12.13
N VAL A 187 4.78 -27.20 11.07
CA VAL A 187 4.61 -27.88 9.77
C VAL A 187 5.96 -28.25 9.15
N GLY A 188 6.98 -27.42 9.35
CA GLY A 188 8.35 -27.69 8.87
C GLY A 188 8.97 -28.98 9.42
N LEU A 189 8.59 -29.39 10.65
CA LEU A 189 9.04 -30.63 11.28
C LEU A 189 8.40 -31.89 10.67
N LEU A 190 7.32 -31.73 9.90
CA LEU A 190 6.66 -32.87 9.25
C LEU A 190 7.49 -33.40 8.07
N PRO A 191 7.42 -34.72 7.80
CA PRO A 191 8.04 -35.32 6.62
C PRO A 191 7.44 -34.73 5.33
N ASN A 192 8.15 -34.83 4.21
CA ASN A 192 7.74 -34.25 2.92
C ASN A 192 6.68 -35.11 2.19
N TRP A 193 5.52 -35.28 2.83
CA TRP A 193 4.30 -35.90 2.31
C TRP A 193 3.27 -34.86 1.82
N ARG A 194 2.22 -35.32 1.12
CA ARG A 194 1.10 -34.47 0.64
C ARG A 194 0.43 -33.67 1.76
N VAL A 195 0.32 -34.26 2.95
CA VAL A 195 -0.31 -33.62 4.13
C VAL A 195 0.48 -32.38 4.58
N LYS A 196 1.82 -32.37 4.47
CA LYS A 196 2.64 -31.20 4.79
C LYS A 196 2.31 -30.02 3.88
N SER A 197 2.19 -30.25 2.57
CA SER A 197 1.82 -29.19 1.62
C SER A 197 0.43 -28.64 1.91
N TRP A 198 -0.55 -29.52 2.14
CA TRP A 198 -1.91 -29.11 2.46
C TRP A 198 -1.98 -28.30 3.76
N LEU A 199 -1.33 -28.79 4.83
CA LEU A 199 -1.31 -28.12 6.12
C LEU A 199 -0.53 -26.80 6.07
N SER A 200 0.57 -26.75 5.30
CA SER A 200 1.33 -25.52 5.06
C SER A 200 0.46 -24.45 4.40
N GLU A 201 -0.25 -24.79 3.32
CA GLU A 201 -1.15 -23.87 2.63
C GLU A 201 -2.27 -23.39 3.57
N TRP A 202 -2.84 -24.29 4.35
CA TRP A 202 -3.89 -23.97 5.32
C TRP A 202 -3.42 -23.00 6.41
N VAL A 203 -2.26 -23.27 7.02
CA VAL A 203 -1.65 -22.41 8.04
C VAL A 203 -1.36 -21.02 7.48
N HIS A 204 -0.79 -20.92 6.28
CA HIS A 204 -0.51 -19.61 5.68
C HIS A 204 -1.79 -18.82 5.43
N ILE A 205 -2.77 -19.40 4.72
CA ILE A 205 -4.04 -18.71 4.40
C ILE A 205 -4.69 -18.21 5.67
N MET A 206 -4.76 -19.05 6.70
CA MET A 206 -5.32 -18.69 7.98
C MET A 206 -4.59 -17.52 8.65
N CYS A 207 -3.26 -17.55 8.72
CA CYS A 207 -2.47 -16.45 9.29
C CYS A 207 -2.65 -15.15 8.51
N TYR A 208 -2.64 -15.21 7.17
CA TYR A 208 -2.86 -14.04 6.34
C TYR A 208 -4.27 -13.49 6.47
N ARG A 209 -5.29 -14.34 6.65
CA ARG A 209 -6.66 -13.91 6.99
C ARG A 209 -6.71 -13.17 8.32
N ILE A 210 -6.04 -13.68 9.35
CA ILE A 210 -5.95 -13.00 10.66
C ILE A 210 -5.23 -11.64 10.51
N CYS A 211 -4.11 -11.59 9.80
CA CYS A 211 -3.38 -10.36 9.51
C CYS A 211 -4.24 -9.35 8.71
N ALA A 212 -5.01 -9.82 7.71
CA ALA A 212 -5.92 -8.99 6.94
C ALA A 212 -7.03 -8.40 7.83
N ARG A 213 -7.57 -9.18 8.78
CA ARG A 213 -8.51 -8.66 9.79
C ARG A 213 -7.85 -7.65 10.73
N GLY A 214 -6.56 -7.82 11.03
CA GLY A 214 -5.73 -6.83 11.72
C GLY A 214 -5.54 -5.51 10.96
N LEU A 215 -5.90 -5.44 9.68
CA LEU A 215 -5.96 -4.21 8.88
C LEU A 215 -7.40 -3.74 8.64
N SER A 216 -8.39 -4.44 9.21
CA SER A 216 -9.81 -4.35 8.84
C SER A 216 -9.98 -4.38 7.32
N ALA A 217 -9.31 -5.33 6.67
CA ALA A 217 -9.35 -5.46 5.24
C ALA A 217 -10.72 -5.96 4.77
N ALA A 218 -11.35 -5.22 3.87
CA ALA A 218 -12.53 -5.65 3.12
C ALA A 218 -12.09 -5.83 1.65
N ILE A 219 -11.93 -7.09 1.25
CA ILE A 219 -11.33 -7.45 -0.03
C ILE A 219 -12.38 -8.12 -0.91
N GLN A 220 -12.68 -7.50 -2.04
CA GLN A 220 -13.54 -8.11 -3.05
C GLN A 220 -12.68 -8.75 -4.13
N TYR A 221 -12.80 -10.08 -4.25
CA TYR A 221 -12.07 -10.85 -5.24
C TYR A 221 -12.98 -11.17 -6.42
N HIS A 222 -12.52 -10.81 -7.61
CA HIS A 222 -13.22 -10.99 -8.88
C HIS A 222 -12.51 -12.06 -9.70
N ASN A 223 -13.27 -12.82 -10.49
CA ASN A 223 -12.76 -13.80 -11.45
C ASN A 223 -11.84 -14.88 -10.83
N ARG A 224 -12.23 -15.43 -9.68
CA ARG A 224 -11.45 -16.42 -8.92
C ARG A 224 -11.07 -17.67 -9.71
N GLU A 225 -11.76 -17.99 -10.80
CA GLU A 225 -11.43 -19.04 -11.77
C GLU A 225 -10.05 -18.85 -12.41
N ASN A 226 -9.58 -17.60 -12.53
CA ASN A 226 -8.29 -17.24 -13.11
C ASN A 226 -7.14 -17.19 -12.08
N LYS A 227 -7.37 -17.71 -10.87
CA LYS A 227 -6.35 -17.66 -9.82
C LYS A 227 -5.02 -18.29 -10.26
N PRO A 228 -3.88 -17.70 -9.84
CA PRO A 228 -2.56 -18.24 -10.16
C PRO A 228 -2.41 -19.70 -9.73
N LYS A 229 -1.93 -20.54 -10.65
CA LYS A 229 -1.78 -21.99 -10.45
C LYS A 229 -0.33 -22.36 -10.15
N LYS A 230 -0.14 -23.53 -9.53
CA LYS A 230 1.19 -24.10 -9.24
C LYS A 230 2.06 -24.17 -10.50
N GLY A 231 3.35 -23.87 -10.36
CA GLY A 231 4.29 -23.77 -11.49
C GLY A 231 4.04 -22.59 -12.44
N GLY A 232 3.36 -21.54 -11.96
CA GLY A 232 3.13 -20.27 -12.67
C GLY A 232 3.73 -19.05 -11.96
N ILE A 233 3.53 -17.87 -12.54
CA ILE A 233 4.00 -16.60 -12.00
C ILE A 233 2.80 -15.65 -11.85
N CYS A 234 2.48 -15.26 -10.63
CA CYS A 234 1.53 -14.19 -10.33
C CYS A 234 2.22 -12.84 -10.48
N VAL A 235 1.70 -11.98 -11.35
CA VAL A 235 2.19 -10.62 -11.57
C VAL A 235 1.11 -9.64 -11.15
N ALA A 236 1.45 -8.71 -10.26
CA ALA A 236 0.51 -7.68 -9.80
C ALA A 236 1.12 -6.28 -9.80
N ASN A 237 0.27 -5.26 -9.91
CA ASN A 237 0.66 -3.89 -9.55
C ASN A 237 0.93 -3.80 -8.04
N HIS A 238 1.76 -2.84 -7.63
CA HIS A 238 2.31 -2.80 -6.27
C HIS A 238 2.15 -1.44 -5.61
N THR A 239 1.21 -1.36 -4.67
CA THR A 239 0.95 -0.16 -3.88
C THR A 239 1.62 -0.19 -2.52
N SER A 240 1.77 -1.37 -1.93
CA SER A 240 2.36 -1.50 -0.60
C SER A 240 2.81 -2.92 -0.26
N PRO A 241 3.71 -3.10 0.73
CA PRO A 241 4.09 -4.42 1.23
C PRO A 241 2.92 -5.28 1.71
N ILE A 242 1.81 -4.66 2.15
CA ILE A 242 0.61 -5.38 2.57
C ILE A 242 -0.12 -6.04 1.39
N ASP A 243 0.20 -5.72 0.14
CA ASP A 243 -0.35 -6.40 -1.05
C ASP A 243 -0.13 -7.91 -0.97
N ILE A 244 0.97 -8.35 -0.33
CA ILE A 244 1.24 -9.76 -0.04
C ILE A 244 0.16 -10.33 0.88
N VAL A 245 -0.22 -9.63 1.95
CA VAL A 245 -1.29 -10.07 2.87
C VAL A 245 -2.63 -10.13 2.13
N ILE A 246 -2.90 -9.17 1.25
CA ILE A 246 -4.14 -9.11 0.45
C ILE A 246 -4.24 -10.28 -0.53
N LEU A 247 -3.17 -10.59 -1.26
CA LEU A 247 -3.17 -11.71 -2.19
C LEU A 247 -3.16 -13.05 -1.44
N CYS A 248 -2.34 -13.18 -0.40
CA CYS A 248 -2.22 -14.41 0.38
C CYS A 248 -3.47 -14.74 1.24
N ASN A 249 -4.41 -13.80 1.36
CA ASN A 249 -5.70 -14.02 2.00
C ASN A 249 -6.65 -14.94 1.18
N ASP A 250 -6.43 -15.05 -0.15
CA ASP A 250 -7.23 -15.91 -1.05
C ASP A 250 -6.42 -16.98 -1.83
N GLY A 251 -5.12 -17.10 -1.57
CA GLY A 251 -4.26 -18.12 -2.17
C GLY A 251 -2.88 -18.20 -1.52
N CYS A 252 -2.06 -19.18 -1.88
CA CYS A 252 -0.68 -19.29 -1.40
C CYS A 252 0.31 -18.99 -2.52
N TYR A 253 1.37 -18.27 -2.18
CA TYR A 253 2.39 -17.84 -3.14
C TYR A 253 3.79 -18.09 -2.59
N ALA A 254 4.69 -18.52 -3.46
CA ALA A 254 6.11 -18.42 -3.20
C ALA A 254 6.53 -16.96 -3.36
N MET A 255 7.21 -16.43 -2.35
CA MET A 255 7.60 -15.02 -2.32
C MET A 255 9.03 -14.89 -2.82
N VAL A 256 9.32 -13.78 -3.49
CA VAL A 256 10.66 -13.43 -3.95
C VAL A 256 11.10 -12.15 -3.25
N GLY A 257 12.30 -12.15 -2.69
CA GLY A 257 12.84 -10.93 -2.12
C GLY A 257 14.25 -11.07 -1.59
N GLN A 258 14.76 -9.98 -1.03
CA GLN A 258 16.06 -9.99 -0.36
C GLN A 258 15.92 -10.61 1.03
N VAL A 259 16.98 -11.27 1.51
CA VAL A 259 17.12 -11.67 2.91
C VAL A 259 17.21 -10.43 3.80
N HIS A 260 16.47 -10.43 4.90
CA HIS A 260 16.48 -9.37 5.91
C HIS A 260 16.91 -9.91 7.29
N GLY A 261 17.48 -9.03 8.11
CA GLY A 261 17.77 -9.30 9.52
C GLY A 261 16.59 -9.00 10.45
N GLY A 262 16.83 -9.06 11.76
CA GLY A 262 15.84 -8.69 12.78
C GLY A 262 14.55 -9.53 12.76
N LEU A 263 13.44 -8.90 13.14
CA LEU A 263 12.12 -9.55 13.18
C LEU A 263 11.67 -10.07 11.80
N MET A 264 11.92 -9.30 10.73
CA MET A 264 11.59 -9.72 9.37
C MET A 264 12.37 -10.99 8.97
N GLY A 265 13.64 -11.08 9.37
CA GLY A 265 14.43 -12.29 9.16
C GLY A 265 13.89 -13.51 9.92
N VAL A 266 13.36 -13.33 11.13
CA VAL A 266 12.69 -14.42 11.88
C VAL A 266 11.48 -14.94 11.11
N VAL A 267 10.63 -14.02 10.63
CA VAL A 267 9.44 -14.39 9.84
C VAL A 267 9.85 -15.06 8.53
N GLN A 268 10.82 -14.52 7.78
CA GLN A 268 11.34 -15.14 6.55
C GLN A 268 11.86 -16.57 6.79
N ARG A 269 12.69 -16.77 7.82
CA ARG A 269 13.21 -18.10 8.16
C ARG A 269 12.10 -19.08 8.55
N ALA A 270 11.09 -18.62 9.27
CA ALA A 270 9.97 -19.46 9.66
C ALA A 270 9.13 -19.88 8.45
N MET A 271 8.85 -18.98 7.50
CA MET A 271 8.05 -19.28 6.31
C MET A 271 8.74 -20.30 5.39
N VAL A 272 10.08 -20.18 5.21
CA VAL A 272 10.87 -21.11 4.37
C VAL A 272 10.79 -22.56 4.83
N ARG A 273 10.55 -22.81 6.14
CA ARG A 273 10.47 -24.16 6.70
C ARG A 273 9.31 -24.99 6.13
N CYS A 274 8.26 -24.35 5.64
CA CYS A 274 7.05 -25.04 5.17
C CYS A 274 6.65 -24.71 3.73
N CYS A 275 7.21 -23.66 3.13
CA CYS A 275 6.99 -23.28 1.74
C CYS A 275 8.32 -22.81 1.13
N PRO A 276 8.68 -23.23 -0.11
CA PRO A 276 9.93 -22.85 -0.75
C PRO A 276 9.88 -21.41 -1.29
N HIS A 277 9.88 -20.42 -0.41
CA HIS A 277 10.09 -19.01 -0.79
C HIS A 277 11.51 -18.80 -1.29
N VAL A 278 11.69 -17.90 -2.26
CA VAL A 278 12.98 -17.63 -2.92
C VAL A 278 13.56 -16.34 -2.36
N TRP A 279 14.49 -16.46 -1.42
CA TRP A 279 15.21 -15.32 -0.85
C TRP A 279 16.62 -15.23 -1.42
N PHE A 280 17.05 -14.02 -1.73
CA PHE A 280 18.38 -13.74 -2.27
C PHE A 280 19.20 -12.91 -1.30
N GLU A 281 20.48 -13.24 -1.21
CA GLU A 281 21.49 -12.39 -0.60
C GLU A 281 21.61 -11.06 -1.37
N ARG A 282 22.01 -9.97 -0.70
CA ARG A 282 22.17 -8.66 -1.36
C ARG A 282 23.19 -8.71 -2.50
N ALA A 283 24.22 -9.56 -2.38
CA ALA A 283 25.22 -9.78 -3.42
C ALA A 283 24.62 -10.54 -4.62
N GLU A 284 23.83 -11.59 -4.36
CA GLU A 284 23.18 -12.40 -5.40
C GLU A 284 22.15 -11.60 -6.21
N MET A 285 21.44 -10.65 -5.59
CA MET A 285 20.48 -9.79 -6.28
C MET A 285 21.10 -8.93 -7.40
N LYS A 286 22.43 -8.78 -7.41
CA LYS A 286 23.15 -8.09 -8.50
C LYS A 286 23.39 -9.01 -9.70
N ASP A 287 23.42 -10.32 -9.50
CA ASP A 287 23.58 -11.32 -10.55
C ASP A 287 22.23 -11.70 -11.16
N ARG A 288 21.90 -11.05 -12.28
CA ARG A 288 20.66 -11.29 -13.01
C ARG A 288 20.55 -12.73 -13.52
N HIS A 289 21.65 -13.37 -13.91
CA HIS A 289 21.60 -14.73 -14.45
C HIS A 289 21.26 -15.72 -13.34
N LEU A 290 21.87 -15.58 -12.16
CA LEU A 290 21.55 -16.41 -11.00
C LEU A 290 20.09 -16.26 -10.58
N VAL A 291 19.59 -15.02 -10.50
CA VAL A 291 18.20 -14.74 -10.15
C VAL A 291 17.24 -15.38 -11.16
N THR A 292 17.42 -15.12 -12.46
CA THR A 292 16.57 -15.70 -13.51
C THR A 292 16.60 -17.22 -13.50
N LYS A 293 17.78 -17.83 -13.32
CA LYS A 293 17.93 -19.29 -13.25
C LYS A 293 17.13 -19.89 -12.09
N ARG A 294 17.29 -19.38 -10.86
CA ARG A 294 16.56 -19.90 -9.69
C ARG A 294 15.04 -19.75 -9.83
N LEU A 295 14.59 -18.64 -10.40
CA LEU A 295 13.15 -18.43 -10.65
C LEU A 295 12.63 -19.41 -11.72
N LYS A 296 13.40 -19.65 -12.78
CA LYS A 296 13.06 -20.61 -13.84
C LYS A 296 12.98 -22.03 -13.31
N ASP A 297 13.94 -22.44 -12.49
CA ASP A 297 13.95 -23.76 -11.83
C ASP A 297 12.72 -23.95 -10.93
N HIS A 298 12.29 -22.89 -10.23
CA HIS A 298 11.08 -22.93 -9.41
C HIS A 298 9.80 -23.04 -10.25
N VAL A 299 9.67 -22.27 -11.34
CA VAL A 299 8.49 -22.29 -12.22
C VAL A 299 8.37 -23.59 -13.02
N ASN A 300 9.49 -24.23 -13.33
CA ASN A 300 9.52 -25.52 -14.01
C ASN A 300 9.00 -26.66 -13.13
N ASP A 301 9.15 -26.55 -11.81
CA ASP A 301 8.54 -27.49 -10.87
C ASP A 301 7.05 -27.19 -10.66
N LYS A 302 6.20 -27.95 -11.35
CA LYS A 302 4.74 -27.79 -11.33
C LYS A 302 4.08 -28.15 -10.00
N THR A 303 4.84 -28.69 -9.04
CA THR A 303 4.35 -28.97 -7.69
C THR A 303 4.47 -27.76 -6.76
N LYS A 304 5.31 -26.78 -7.10
CA LYS A 304 5.55 -25.60 -6.27
C LYS A 304 4.47 -24.53 -6.46
N LEU A 305 4.25 -23.77 -5.39
CA LEU A 305 3.34 -22.62 -5.40
C LEU A 305 3.74 -21.59 -6.45
N PRO A 306 2.77 -20.87 -7.04
CA PRO A 306 3.06 -19.79 -7.98
C PRO A 306 3.95 -18.74 -7.33
N ILE A 307 4.90 -18.21 -8.09
CA ILE A 307 5.76 -17.13 -7.61
C ILE A 307 4.98 -15.82 -7.66
N LEU A 308 4.95 -15.05 -6.58
CA LEU A 308 4.42 -13.69 -6.57
C LEU A 308 5.52 -12.69 -6.88
N ILE A 309 5.33 -11.92 -7.95
CA ILE A 309 6.25 -10.87 -8.39
C ILE A 309 5.51 -9.56 -8.59
N PHE A 310 6.10 -8.48 -8.09
CA PHE A 310 5.68 -7.10 -8.31
C PHE A 310 6.68 -6.43 -9.27
N PRO A 311 6.52 -6.56 -10.59
CA PRO A 311 7.54 -6.20 -11.57
C PRO A 311 7.77 -4.69 -11.69
N GLU A 312 7.01 -3.82 -11.03
CA GLU A 312 7.33 -2.39 -10.91
C GLU A 312 8.65 -2.16 -10.16
N GLY A 313 9.02 -3.08 -9.28
CA GLY A 313 10.25 -3.02 -8.48
C GLY A 313 10.23 -1.93 -7.39
N THR A 314 9.10 -1.24 -7.21
CA THR A 314 8.86 -0.31 -6.11
C THR A 314 7.37 -0.17 -5.85
N CYS A 315 7.00 0.32 -4.67
CA CYS A 315 5.62 0.72 -4.40
C CYS A 315 5.32 2.06 -5.08
N VAL A 316 4.19 2.09 -5.78
CA VAL A 316 3.63 3.21 -6.53
C VAL A 316 2.26 3.54 -5.96
N ASN A 317 1.83 4.79 -6.01
CA ASN A 317 0.52 5.14 -5.50
C ASN A 317 -0.59 4.48 -6.33
N ASN A 318 -1.79 4.45 -5.79
CA ASN A 318 -2.94 3.69 -6.30
C ASN A 318 -3.58 4.31 -7.58
N THR A 319 -2.87 5.16 -8.33
CA THR A 319 -3.38 5.84 -9.53
C THR A 319 -2.85 5.28 -10.85
N SER A 320 -1.69 4.62 -10.82
CA SER A 320 -0.94 4.25 -12.02
C SER A 320 -0.18 2.95 -11.84
N VAL A 321 0.21 2.36 -12.96
CA VAL A 321 1.16 1.24 -13.00
C VAL A 321 2.43 1.72 -13.72
N MET A 322 3.58 1.56 -13.06
CA MET A 322 4.87 1.92 -13.67
C MET A 322 5.37 0.85 -14.64
N MET A 323 6.42 1.17 -15.39
CA MET A 323 7.05 0.21 -16.30
C MET A 323 7.46 -1.06 -15.57
N PHE A 324 7.02 -2.20 -16.10
CA PHE A 324 7.39 -3.52 -15.60
C PHE A 324 8.81 -3.90 -16.02
N LYS A 325 9.57 -4.45 -15.07
CA LYS A 325 10.93 -4.93 -15.34
C LYS A 325 10.87 -6.22 -16.17
N LYS A 326 11.51 -6.18 -17.35
CA LYS A 326 11.54 -7.32 -18.29
C LYS A 326 12.06 -8.64 -17.71
N GLY A 327 12.92 -8.59 -16.68
CA GLY A 327 13.53 -9.80 -16.09
C GLY A 327 12.50 -10.80 -15.55
N SER A 328 11.33 -10.32 -15.10
CA SER A 328 10.22 -11.19 -14.65
C SER A 328 9.54 -11.95 -15.80
N PHE A 329 9.71 -11.49 -17.04
CA PHE A 329 9.11 -12.04 -18.25
C PHE A 329 10.11 -12.88 -19.06
N GLU A 330 11.42 -12.81 -18.73
CA GLU A 330 12.47 -13.66 -19.30
C GLU A 330 12.54 -15.06 -18.65
N ILE A 331 11.87 -15.26 -17.50
CA ILE A 331 11.86 -16.52 -16.75
C ILE A 331 11.20 -17.65 -17.57
N GLY A 332 10.19 -17.28 -18.37
CA GLY A 332 9.30 -18.22 -19.06
C GLY A 332 8.21 -18.78 -18.14
N GLY A 333 7.27 -19.52 -18.71
CA GLY A 333 6.11 -20.07 -18.01
C GLY A 333 4.84 -19.23 -18.18
N THR A 334 3.83 -19.53 -17.37
CA THR A 334 2.50 -18.90 -17.46
C THR A 334 2.44 -17.70 -16.51
N ILE A 335 2.12 -16.52 -17.05
CA ILE A 335 1.87 -15.31 -16.26
C ILE A 335 0.38 -15.26 -15.91
N TYR A 336 0.08 -15.04 -14.64
CA TYR A 336 -1.26 -14.77 -14.12
C TYR A 336 -1.30 -13.31 -13.66
N PRO A 337 -1.84 -12.41 -14.48
CA PRO A 337 -1.93 -11.00 -14.12
C PRO A 337 -3.01 -10.79 -13.06
N VAL A 338 -2.72 -9.89 -12.11
CA VAL A 338 -3.64 -9.52 -11.05
C VAL A 338 -3.66 -8.00 -10.90
N ALA A 339 -4.84 -7.41 -10.98
CA ALA A 339 -5.03 -5.99 -10.69
C ALA A 339 -5.52 -5.82 -9.26
N ILE A 340 -4.89 -4.90 -8.52
CA ILE A 340 -5.29 -4.49 -7.17
C ILE A 340 -5.63 -3.00 -7.22
N LYS A 341 -6.82 -2.63 -6.76
CA LYS A 341 -7.24 -1.23 -6.61
C LYS A 341 -7.77 -0.99 -5.21
N TYR A 342 -7.12 -0.08 -4.48
CA TYR A 342 -7.57 0.36 -3.16
C TYR A 342 -8.62 1.47 -3.26
N ASP A 343 -9.53 1.51 -2.29
CA ASP A 343 -10.44 2.64 -2.10
C ASP A 343 -9.89 3.56 -1.00
N LEU A 344 -9.36 4.70 -1.46
CA LEU A 344 -8.70 5.69 -0.62
C LEU A 344 -9.65 6.39 0.37
N LYS A 345 -10.97 6.30 0.15
CA LYS A 345 -11.97 6.86 1.09
C LYS A 345 -11.81 6.27 2.49
N PHE A 346 -11.28 5.07 2.64
CA PHE A 346 -11.12 4.40 3.94
C PHE A 346 -9.72 4.50 4.53
N GLY A 347 -8.72 4.69 3.66
CA GLY A 347 -7.33 4.80 4.06
C GLY A 347 -6.38 4.74 2.87
N ASP A 348 -5.29 5.50 2.98
CA ASP A 348 -4.21 5.49 2.00
C ASP A 348 -3.28 4.29 2.23
N ALA A 349 -3.35 3.30 1.32
CA ALA A 349 -2.54 2.09 1.32
C ALA A 349 -1.13 2.31 0.75
N PHE A 350 -0.81 3.48 0.19
CA PHE A 350 0.47 3.69 -0.45
C PHE A 350 1.61 3.72 0.57
N TRP A 351 2.65 2.90 0.32
CA TRP A 351 3.87 2.93 1.11
C TRP A 351 4.99 3.75 0.44
N ASN A 352 5.27 4.91 1.02
CA ASN A 352 6.47 5.67 0.70
C ASN A 352 7.63 5.28 1.64
N SER A 353 8.47 4.35 1.19
CA SER A 353 9.65 3.87 1.90
C SER A 353 10.69 4.96 2.22
N SER A 354 10.68 6.10 1.50
CA SER A 354 11.58 7.22 1.76
C SER A 354 11.09 8.12 2.90
N LYS A 355 9.79 8.05 3.23
CA LYS A 355 9.17 8.85 4.30
C LYS A 355 8.89 8.04 5.56
N TYR A 356 8.50 6.78 5.41
CA TYR A 356 8.01 5.95 6.52
C TYR A 356 8.76 4.63 6.62
N SER A 357 9.19 4.29 7.84
CA SER A 357 9.62 2.93 8.17
C SER A 357 8.44 1.96 8.10
N MET A 358 8.69 0.66 7.98
CA MET A 358 7.64 -0.36 7.96
C MET A 358 6.72 -0.28 9.18
N VAL A 359 7.29 -0.12 10.39
CA VAL A 359 6.51 -0.05 11.63
C VAL A 359 5.65 1.21 11.66
N SER A 360 6.22 2.37 11.33
CA SER A 360 5.47 3.64 11.24
C SER A 360 4.33 3.52 10.22
N TYR A 361 4.60 2.93 9.06
CA TYR A 361 3.62 2.66 8.04
C TYR A 361 2.49 1.73 8.52
N LEU A 362 2.82 0.60 9.15
CA LEU A 362 1.82 -0.33 9.68
C LEU A 362 0.95 0.31 10.77
N LEU A 363 1.52 1.14 11.65
CA LEU A 363 0.75 1.93 12.62
C LEU A 363 -0.19 2.93 11.93
N ARG A 364 0.28 3.57 10.84
CA ARG A 364 -0.55 4.42 9.98
C ARG A 364 -1.74 3.62 9.43
N MET A 365 -1.51 2.41 8.94
CA MET A 365 -2.59 1.54 8.43
C MET A 365 -3.55 1.09 9.53
N MET A 366 -3.03 0.69 10.69
CA MET A 366 -3.83 0.26 11.84
C MET A 366 -4.64 1.40 12.46
N THR A 367 -4.31 2.65 12.18
CA THR A 367 -5.06 3.86 12.57
C THR A 367 -5.87 4.47 11.42
N SER A 368 -5.94 3.82 10.24
CA SER A 368 -6.91 4.13 9.18
C SER A 368 -8.33 3.68 9.55
N TRP A 369 -9.35 4.00 8.75
CA TRP A 369 -10.68 3.47 9.01
C TRP A 369 -10.81 2.00 8.62
N ALA A 370 -10.38 1.64 7.43
CA ALA A 370 -10.33 0.28 6.93
C ALA A 370 -9.39 0.21 5.74
N LEU A 371 -9.08 -1.00 5.30
CA LEU A 371 -8.39 -1.24 4.04
C LEU A 371 -9.36 -1.89 3.05
N VAL A 372 -9.93 -1.09 2.16
CA VAL A 372 -10.90 -1.60 1.18
C VAL A 372 -10.21 -1.71 -0.16
N CYS A 373 -10.32 -2.87 -0.81
CA CYS A 373 -9.75 -3.04 -2.14
C CYS A 373 -10.50 -4.09 -2.96
N ASN A 374 -10.34 -3.95 -4.27
CA ASN A 374 -10.74 -4.93 -5.25
C ASN A 374 -9.50 -5.63 -5.81
N VAL A 375 -9.60 -6.94 -5.98
CA VAL A 375 -8.57 -7.79 -6.58
C VAL A 375 -9.21 -8.52 -7.76
N TRP A 376 -8.72 -8.27 -8.96
CA TRP A 376 -9.16 -8.97 -10.16
C TRP A 376 -8.09 -9.96 -10.61
N TYR A 377 -8.45 -11.23 -10.70
CA TYR A 377 -7.61 -12.24 -11.34
C TYR A 377 -7.89 -12.25 -12.84
N LEU A 378 -6.92 -11.84 -13.66
CA LEU A 378 -7.07 -11.79 -15.11
C LEU A 378 -6.73 -13.14 -15.73
N PRO A 379 -7.24 -13.45 -16.94
CA PRO A 379 -6.89 -14.65 -17.67
C PRO A 379 -5.38 -14.83 -17.81
N ALA A 380 -4.93 -16.09 -17.76
CA ALA A 380 -3.53 -16.44 -17.92
C ALA A 380 -2.98 -15.95 -19.27
N MET A 381 -1.75 -15.43 -19.25
CA MET A 381 -1.08 -14.89 -20.42
C MET A 381 0.23 -15.65 -20.67
N HIS A 382 0.51 -15.89 -21.95
CA HIS A 382 1.73 -16.49 -22.45
C HIS A 382 2.40 -15.53 -23.43
N GLN A 383 3.72 -15.59 -23.51
CA GLN A 383 4.48 -14.87 -24.55
C GLN A 383 4.06 -15.41 -25.92
N GLN A 384 3.69 -14.50 -26.83
CA GLN A 384 3.26 -14.85 -28.18
C GLN A 384 4.47 -15.10 -29.10
N GLU A 385 4.23 -15.77 -30.22
CA GLU A 385 5.27 -15.97 -31.24
C GLU A 385 5.72 -14.61 -31.79
N GLY A 386 7.04 -14.37 -31.82
CA GLY A 386 7.62 -13.09 -32.24
C GLY A 386 7.54 -11.95 -31.22
N GLU A 387 6.87 -12.14 -30.07
CA GLU A 387 6.82 -11.16 -28.99
C GLU A 387 8.08 -11.26 -28.13
N ASP A 388 8.80 -10.15 -27.91
CA ASP A 388 9.92 -10.14 -26.96
C ASP A 388 9.47 -9.96 -25.50
N ALA A 389 10.39 -10.12 -24.53
CA ALA A 389 10.05 -10.03 -23.11
C ALA A 389 9.56 -8.63 -22.68
N VAL A 390 9.96 -7.57 -23.38
CA VAL A 390 9.54 -6.19 -23.09
C VAL A 390 8.13 -5.95 -23.61
N GLN A 391 7.84 -6.40 -24.83
CA GLN A 391 6.51 -6.36 -25.43
C GLN A 391 5.51 -7.17 -24.59
N PHE A 392 5.90 -8.37 -24.15
CA PHE A 392 5.08 -9.19 -23.27
C PHE A 392 4.82 -8.52 -21.91
N ALA A 393 5.87 -7.94 -21.30
CA ALA A 393 5.73 -7.18 -20.06
C ALA A 393 4.76 -6.01 -20.21
N ASN A 394 4.84 -5.27 -21.32
CA ASN A 394 3.96 -4.16 -21.62
C ASN A 394 2.52 -4.61 -21.82
N ARG A 395 2.27 -5.69 -22.56
CA ARG A 395 0.92 -6.23 -22.76
C ARG A 395 0.27 -6.66 -21.44
N VAL A 396 1.03 -7.32 -20.57
CA VAL A 396 0.58 -7.71 -19.23
C VAL A 396 0.31 -6.49 -18.35
N LYS A 397 1.22 -5.50 -18.36
CA LYS A 397 1.05 -4.23 -17.66
C LYS A 397 -0.23 -3.51 -18.09
N SER A 398 -0.44 -3.35 -19.40
CA SER A 398 -1.62 -2.68 -19.96
C SER A 398 -2.91 -3.39 -19.58
N ALA A 399 -2.93 -4.72 -19.55
CA ALA A 399 -4.09 -5.48 -19.09
C ALA A 399 -4.41 -5.21 -17.60
N ILE A 400 -3.39 -5.20 -16.74
CA ILE A 400 -3.55 -4.87 -15.31
C ILE A 400 -4.01 -3.42 -15.13
N ALA A 401 -3.39 -2.48 -15.83
CA ALA A 401 -3.72 -1.06 -15.74
C ALA A 401 -5.16 -0.79 -16.19
N HIS A 402 -5.57 -1.37 -17.33
CA HIS A 402 -6.93 -1.26 -17.84
C HIS A 402 -7.95 -1.84 -16.85
N GLN A 403 -7.73 -3.06 -16.34
CA GLN A 403 -8.66 -3.70 -15.41
C GLN A 403 -8.78 -2.94 -14.07
N GLY A 404 -7.68 -2.39 -13.57
CA GLY A 404 -7.64 -1.64 -12.32
C GLY A 404 -8.09 -0.18 -12.45
N GLY A 405 -8.36 0.33 -13.66
CA GLY A 405 -8.60 1.76 -13.89
C GLY A 405 -7.38 2.61 -13.46
N LEU A 406 -6.19 2.16 -13.83
CA LEU A 406 -4.91 2.80 -13.52
C LEU A 406 -4.28 3.37 -14.80
N VAL A 407 -3.56 4.48 -14.66
CA VAL A 407 -2.80 5.06 -15.77
C VAL A 407 -1.60 4.17 -16.10
N ASP A 408 -1.48 3.76 -17.36
CA ASP A 408 -0.37 2.95 -17.87
C ASP A 408 0.84 3.85 -18.20
N LEU A 409 1.88 3.84 -17.36
CA LEU A 409 3.06 4.68 -17.53
C LEU A 409 4.23 3.90 -18.13
N GLN A 410 4.95 4.54 -19.05
CA GLN A 410 6.18 4.02 -19.68
C GLN A 410 7.44 4.30 -18.85
N TRP A 411 7.28 4.97 -17.70
CA TRP A 411 8.38 5.41 -16.87
C TRP A 411 8.84 4.34 -15.88
N ASP A 412 10.15 4.32 -15.62
CA ASP A 412 10.76 3.40 -14.67
C ASP A 412 10.53 3.84 -13.22
N GLY A 413 10.06 2.92 -12.37
CA GLY A 413 9.86 3.17 -10.94
C GLY A 413 11.14 3.63 -10.18
N GLY A 414 12.32 3.39 -10.74
CA GLY A 414 13.60 3.85 -10.21
C GLY A 414 13.74 5.38 -10.16
N LEU A 415 12.95 6.12 -10.93
CA LEU A 415 12.88 7.59 -10.87
C LEU A 415 12.39 8.11 -9.51
N LYS A 416 11.82 7.25 -8.66
CA LYS A 416 11.54 7.56 -7.25
C LYS A 416 12.77 8.03 -6.46
N ARG A 417 13.97 7.57 -6.86
CA ARG A 417 15.23 7.83 -6.14
C ARG A 417 16.36 8.34 -7.05
N ALA A 418 16.28 8.06 -8.35
CA ALA A 418 17.29 8.46 -9.32
C ALA A 418 16.86 9.70 -10.10
N LYS A 419 17.82 10.52 -10.51
CA LYS A 419 17.58 11.60 -11.48
C LYS A 419 17.33 11.00 -12.86
N VAL A 420 16.52 11.70 -13.66
CA VAL A 420 16.37 11.40 -15.10
C VAL A 420 17.75 11.39 -15.77
N LYS A 421 17.98 10.42 -16.68
CA LYS A 421 19.26 10.27 -17.39
C LYS A 421 19.62 11.55 -18.14
N ALA A 422 20.91 11.89 -18.18
CA ALA A 422 21.42 13.09 -18.84
C ALA A 422 20.98 13.19 -20.31
N THR A 423 20.99 12.08 -21.04
CA THR A 423 20.57 12.01 -22.45
C THR A 423 19.15 12.50 -22.69
N PHE A 424 18.17 12.16 -21.83
CA PHE A 424 16.80 12.67 -21.95
C PHE A 424 16.73 14.17 -21.67
N LYS A 425 17.53 14.67 -20.73
CA LYS A 425 17.63 16.11 -20.45
C LYS A 425 18.21 16.86 -21.64
N GLU A 426 19.30 16.37 -22.21
CA GLU A 426 19.96 16.94 -23.39
C GLU A 426 19.03 16.96 -24.60
N GLN A 427 18.25 15.89 -24.83
CA GLN A 427 17.26 15.86 -25.90
C GLN A 427 16.18 16.95 -25.72
N GLN A 428 15.70 17.13 -24.49
CA GLN A 428 14.71 18.18 -24.20
C GLN A 428 15.32 19.58 -24.32
N GLN A 429 16.55 19.78 -23.84
CA GLN A 429 17.31 21.02 -23.99
C GLN A 429 17.54 21.37 -25.46
N LYS A 430 17.86 20.38 -26.31
CA LYS A 430 18.02 20.57 -27.76
C LYS A 430 16.72 21.00 -28.45
N LYS A 431 15.57 20.47 -28.02
CA LYS A 431 14.26 20.94 -28.50
C LYS A 431 14.02 22.39 -28.11
N TYR A 432 14.31 22.75 -26.85
CA TYR A 432 14.19 24.12 -26.38
C TYR A 432 15.15 25.09 -27.09
N SER A 433 16.39 24.70 -27.33
CA SER A 433 17.36 25.54 -28.05
C SER A 433 16.93 25.79 -29.49
N THR A 434 16.31 24.81 -30.14
CA THR A 434 15.78 24.97 -31.51
C THR A 434 14.61 25.97 -31.59
N LEU A 435 13.82 26.09 -30.52
CA LEU A 435 12.74 27.09 -30.44
C LEU A 435 13.29 28.51 -30.28
N VAL A 436 14.29 28.71 -29.42
CA VAL A 436 14.92 30.03 -29.19
C VAL A 436 15.62 30.54 -30.46
N VAL A 437 16.32 29.67 -31.19
CA VAL A 437 17.13 30.06 -32.35
C VAL A 437 16.30 30.31 -33.62
N ARG A 438 15.04 29.84 -33.69
CA ARG A 438 14.22 29.95 -34.91
C ARG A 438 13.59 31.33 -35.11
N ASP A 439 13.33 32.09 -34.06
CA ASP A 439 12.71 33.42 -34.16
C ASP A 439 13.64 34.50 -34.76
N ASP A 440 14.95 34.27 -34.78
CA ASP A 440 15.93 35.22 -35.34
C ASP A 440 16.14 35.10 -36.86
N SER A 441 15.52 34.11 -37.52
CA SER A 441 15.79 33.79 -38.94
C SER A 441 14.74 34.28 -39.93
N GLY A 442 13.70 34.99 -39.46
CA GLY A 442 12.57 35.43 -40.28
C GLY A 442 12.45 36.94 -40.54
N SER A 443 13.37 37.77 -40.04
CA SER A 443 13.25 39.24 -40.11
C SER A 443 14.28 39.94 -40.99
N ASN A 444 15.05 39.22 -41.81
CA ASN A 444 16.04 39.80 -42.74
C ASN A 444 15.82 39.33 -44.18
N SER A 445 14.64 39.61 -44.73
CA SER A 445 14.44 39.64 -46.17
C SER A 445 13.38 40.68 -46.51
N ASP A 446 13.81 41.94 -46.59
CA ASP A 446 13.36 42.95 -47.54
C ASP A 446 14.48 43.99 -47.75
#